data_AF-A0AAU9MPU6-F1
#
_entry.id   AF-A0AAU9MPU6-F1
#
_cell.length_a   1.000
_cell.length_b   1.000
_cell.length_c   1.000
_cell.angle_alpha   90.00
_cell.angle_beta   90.00
_cell.angle_gamma   90.00
#
_symmetry.space_group_name_H-M   'P 1'
#
loop_
_entity.id
_entity.type
_entity.pdbx_description
1 polymer ?
#
loop_
_entity_poly.entity_id
_entity_poly.type
_entity_poly.pdbx_seq_one_letter_code
_entity_poly.pdbx_strand_id
1 'polypeptide(L)'
;MDIFSNVVFLFCVVLSMVFASADAAYGVAKLPEIAHKMKQKKIPKPIAVQGLIYCKSGSKFIPLKGATARITCLARNQKGYELAPFSVSSCPADDKGYFLAKLSPQSTKFLKNAQWELKECKAFLQSSPLKDCKVRLDINGGVKGAHIISSLSHRLLKSANLYSLKPFFYTGDKPQTVSDNKKY
;
A
#
# COMPACT_ATOMS: atom_id res chain seq x y z
N MET A 1 -74.48 23.00 -22.21
CA MET A 1 -73.67 22.49 -21.07
C MET A 1 -74.65 22.16 -19.94
N ASP A 2 -74.30 21.33 -18.97
CA ASP A 2 -75.11 21.04 -17.76
C ASP A 2 -76.01 19.79 -17.72
N ILE A 3 -75.60 18.68 -18.34
CA ILE A 3 -76.13 17.34 -17.95
C ILE A 3 -74.99 16.35 -17.68
N PHE A 4 -73.91 16.39 -18.47
CA PHE A 4 -72.76 15.49 -18.28
C PHE A 4 -71.89 15.81 -17.05
N SER A 5 -71.90 17.05 -16.54
CA SER A 5 -71.11 17.43 -15.35
C SER A 5 -71.73 16.95 -14.04
N ASN A 6 -73.06 16.85 -13.97
CA ASN A 6 -73.78 16.48 -12.75
C ASN A 6 -73.83 14.97 -12.51
N VAL A 7 -73.70 14.15 -13.56
CA VAL A 7 -73.61 12.68 -13.43
C VAL A 7 -72.23 12.24 -12.94
N VAL A 8 -71.17 12.94 -13.37
CA VAL A 8 -69.79 12.68 -12.94
C VAL A 8 -69.60 13.08 -11.47
N PHE A 9 -70.19 14.20 -11.04
CA PHE A 9 -70.09 14.66 -9.65
C PHE A 9 -70.89 13.78 -8.68
N LEU A 10 -72.03 13.23 -9.10
CA LEU A 10 -72.82 12.33 -8.26
C LEU A 10 -72.11 10.98 -8.04
N PHE A 11 -71.33 10.50 -9.01
CA PHE A 11 -70.54 9.27 -8.86
C PHE A 11 -69.33 9.42 -7.93
N CYS A 12 -68.77 10.63 -7.77
CA CYS A 12 -67.64 10.86 -6.88
C CYS A 12 -68.01 10.90 -5.38
N VAL A 13 -69.26 11.23 -5.04
CA VAL A 13 -69.66 11.40 -3.63
C VAL A 13 -70.09 10.08 -2.97
N VAL A 14 -70.50 9.07 -3.75
CA VAL A 14 -70.96 7.77 -3.21
C VAL A 14 -69.83 6.78 -2.86
N LEU A 15 -68.58 7.09 -3.20
CA LEU A 15 -67.41 6.26 -2.86
C LEU A 15 -66.74 6.63 -1.52
N SER A 16 -67.26 7.64 -0.81
CA SER A 16 -66.64 8.17 0.41
C SER A 16 -67.20 7.62 1.72
N MET A 17 -68.08 6.61 1.69
CA MET A 17 -68.67 6.04 2.90
C MET A 17 -68.13 4.64 3.23
N VAL A 18 -67.14 4.65 4.13
CA VAL A 18 -66.88 3.69 5.22
C VAL A 18 -66.56 2.23 4.86
N PHE A 19 -65.28 1.87 5.06
CA PHE A 19 -64.95 0.66 5.81
C PHE A 19 -64.11 1.05 7.03
N ALA A 20 -64.75 1.10 8.20
CA ALA A 20 -64.07 0.93 9.48
C ALA A 20 -64.05 -0.58 9.75
N SER A 21 -62.87 -1.18 9.83
CA SER A 21 -62.69 -2.53 10.36
C SER A 21 -61.55 -2.54 11.37
N ALA A 22 -61.84 -3.10 12.53
CA ALA A 22 -60.98 -3.22 13.70
C ALA A 22 -59.84 -4.23 13.50
N ASP A 23 -58.72 -3.90 14.15
CA ASP A 23 -57.63 -4.71 14.69
C ASP A 23 -57.28 -6.06 14.02
N ALA A 24 -56.13 -6.06 13.34
CA ALA A 24 -55.18 -7.15 13.47
C ALA A 24 -53.76 -6.60 13.36
N ALA A 25 -53.08 -6.55 14.50
CA ALA A 25 -51.65 -6.32 14.59
C ALA A 25 -50.89 -7.42 13.82
N TYR A 26 -50.49 -7.12 12.59
CA TYR A 26 -49.41 -7.84 11.91
C TYR A 26 -48.27 -6.86 11.70
N GLY A 27 -47.27 -6.97 12.57
CA GLY A 27 -46.01 -6.24 12.44
C GLY A 27 -45.36 -6.60 11.12
N VAL A 28 -45.47 -5.71 10.14
CA VAL A 28 -44.54 -5.69 9.01
C VAL A 28 -43.22 -5.22 9.60
N ALA A 29 -42.35 -6.17 9.93
CA ALA A 29 -40.96 -5.88 10.19
C ALA A 29 -40.47 -5.04 9.00
N LYS A 30 -40.13 -3.77 9.26
CA LYS A 30 -39.34 -2.98 8.30
C LYS A 30 -38.11 -3.82 8.02
N LEU A 31 -38.06 -4.43 6.84
CA LEU A 31 -36.87 -5.06 6.33
C LEU A 31 -35.77 -4.00 6.49
N PRO A 32 -34.67 -4.28 7.21
CA PRO A 32 -33.63 -3.29 7.38
C PRO A 32 -33.19 -2.92 5.98
N GLU A 33 -33.38 -1.66 5.61
CA GLU A 33 -32.78 -1.08 4.43
C GLU A 33 -31.28 -1.23 4.70
N ILE A 34 -30.69 -2.32 4.18
CA ILE A 34 -29.26 -2.51 4.19
C ILE A 34 -28.78 -1.40 3.28
N ALA A 35 -28.52 -0.25 3.89
CA ALA A 35 -27.62 0.74 3.36
C ALA A 35 -26.34 -0.06 3.12
N HIS A 36 -26.21 -0.61 1.92
CA HIS A 36 -24.94 -1.00 1.35
C HIS A 36 -24.16 0.30 1.41
N LYS A 37 -23.44 0.48 2.53
CA LYS A 37 -22.31 1.40 2.64
C LYS A 37 -21.41 0.92 1.53
N MET A 38 -21.59 1.49 0.35
CA MET A 38 -20.70 1.35 -0.77
C MET A 38 -19.40 1.87 -0.17
N LYS A 39 -18.57 0.94 0.33
CA LYS A 39 -17.23 1.26 0.84
C LYS A 39 -16.61 1.97 -0.34
N GLN A 40 -16.50 3.30 -0.25
CA GLN A 40 -15.78 4.08 -1.24
C GLN A 40 -14.47 3.35 -1.45
N LYS A 41 -14.27 2.84 -2.68
CA LYS A 41 -13.08 2.09 -3.06
C LYS A 41 -11.92 3.06 -2.95
N LYS A 42 -11.36 3.18 -1.76
CA LYS A 42 -10.28 4.10 -1.43
C LYS A 42 -9.11 3.67 -2.31
N ILE A 43 -8.84 4.45 -3.36
CA ILE A 43 -7.72 4.20 -4.26
C ILE A 43 -6.47 4.13 -3.37
N PRO A 44 -5.73 3.00 -3.38
CA PRO A 44 -4.54 2.89 -2.57
C PRO A 44 -3.59 4.05 -2.90
N LYS A 45 -3.18 4.81 -1.88
CA LYS A 45 -2.18 5.86 -2.06
C LYS A 45 -0.90 5.23 -2.60
N PRO A 46 -0.16 5.90 -3.51
CA PRO A 46 1.15 5.46 -3.96
C PRO A 46 2.07 5.19 -2.76
N ILE A 47 2.94 4.19 -2.88
CA ILE A 47 3.93 3.86 -1.85
C ILE A 47 5.27 4.45 -2.26
N ALA A 48 5.92 5.14 -1.32
CA ALA A 48 7.26 5.62 -1.47
C ALA A 48 8.14 5.04 -0.36
N VAL A 49 9.37 4.67 -0.70
CA VAL A 49 10.37 4.14 0.22
C VAL A 49 11.60 5.01 0.14
N GLN A 50 12.09 5.46 1.29
CA GLN A 50 13.28 6.30 1.38
C GLN A 50 14.30 5.72 2.36
N GLY A 51 15.54 6.15 2.19
CA GLY A 51 16.63 5.79 3.09
C GLY A 51 17.92 6.51 2.73
N LEU A 52 18.98 6.17 3.45
CA LEU A 52 20.32 6.70 3.24
C LEU A 52 21.26 5.56 2.86
N ILE A 53 22.19 5.80 1.94
CA ILE A 53 23.25 4.85 1.56
C ILE A 53 24.60 5.50 1.83
N TYR A 54 25.44 4.79 2.57
CA TYR A 54 26.79 5.23 2.93
C TYR A 54 27.85 4.28 2.41
N CYS A 55 29.04 4.82 2.16
CA CYS A 55 30.27 4.07 2.13
C CYS A 55 30.86 4.04 3.55
N LYS A 56 31.03 2.84 4.11
CA LYS A 56 31.73 2.64 5.38
C LYS A 56 33.22 2.46 5.10
N SER A 57 34.04 3.32 5.72
CA SER A 57 35.50 3.22 5.72
C SER A 57 35.98 3.32 7.16
N GLY A 58 36.35 2.18 7.75
CA GLY A 58 36.61 2.08 9.18
C GLY A 58 35.40 2.51 10.03
N SER A 59 35.59 3.53 10.87
CA SER A 59 34.55 4.14 11.71
C SER A 59 33.77 5.28 11.02
N LYS A 60 34.16 5.69 9.81
CA LYS A 60 33.52 6.79 9.07
C LYS A 60 32.40 6.28 8.17
N PHE A 61 31.30 7.04 8.12
CA PHE A 61 30.18 6.82 7.19
C PHE A 61 30.11 8.00 6.22
N ILE A 62 30.48 7.75 4.96
CA ILE A 62 30.57 8.77 3.91
C ILE A 62 29.33 8.65 3.02
N PRO A 63 28.52 9.70 2.83
CA PRO A 63 27.38 9.67 1.92
C PRO A 63 27.73 9.16 0.52
N LEU A 64 26.97 8.21 -0.02
CA LEU A 64 27.30 7.58 -1.30
C LEU A 64 26.37 8.06 -2.41
N LYS A 65 26.69 9.25 -2.94
CA LYS A 65 26.00 9.83 -4.11
C LYS A 65 26.02 8.87 -5.29
N GLY A 66 24.88 8.70 -5.94
CA GLY A 66 24.70 7.86 -7.12
C GLY A 66 24.43 6.38 -6.84
N ALA A 67 24.49 5.93 -5.58
CA ALA A 67 24.08 4.57 -5.23
C ALA A 67 22.58 4.36 -5.39
N THR A 68 22.16 3.12 -5.66
CA THR A 68 20.74 2.78 -5.82
C THR A 68 20.32 1.65 -4.89
N ALA A 69 19.05 1.66 -4.52
CA ALA A 69 18.39 0.58 -3.81
C ALA A 69 17.30 -0.06 -4.70
N ARG A 70 17.08 -1.36 -4.53
CA ARG A 70 15.99 -2.10 -5.18
C ARG A 70 14.94 -2.43 -4.15
N ILE A 71 13.68 -2.13 -4.45
CA ILE A 71 12.53 -2.56 -3.65
C ILE A 71 11.91 -3.73 -4.39
N THR A 72 11.74 -4.86 -3.73
CA THR A 72 11.03 -6.02 -4.25
C THR A 72 9.82 -6.30 -3.37
N CYS A 73 8.66 -6.52 -3.97
CA CYS A 73 7.44 -6.84 -3.26
C CYS A 73 6.79 -8.08 -3.85
N LEU A 74 6.13 -8.83 -2.97
CA LEU A 74 5.18 -9.87 -3.34
C LEU A 74 3.77 -9.29 -3.27
N ALA A 75 2.86 -9.79 -4.10
CA ALA A 75 1.44 -9.48 -3.97
C ALA A 75 0.67 -10.76 -3.73
N ARG A 76 -0.17 -10.77 -2.70
CA ARG A 76 -1.01 -11.92 -2.35
C ARG A 76 -2.46 -11.50 -2.30
N ASN A 77 -3.36 -12.33 -2.81
CA ASN A 77 -4.79 -12.06 -2.71
C ASN A 77 -5.46 -12.74 -1.53
N GLN A 78 -6.73 -12.40 -1.28
CA GLN A 78 -7.51 -12.95 -0.17
C GLN A 78 -7.70 -14.48 -0.24
N LYS A 79 -7.59 -15.07 -1.44
CA LYS A 79 -7.65 -16.53 -1.64
C LYS A 79 -6.29 -17.21 -1.43
N GLY A 80 -5.26 -16.43 -1.10
CA GLY A 80 -3.92 -16.92 -0.82
C GLY A 80 -3.01 -17.07 -2.05
N TYR A 81 -3.47 -16.79 -3.27
CA TYR A 81 -2.64 -16.82 -4.46
C TYR A 81 -1.62 -15.69 -4.44
N GLU A 82 -0.44 -15.95 -5.00
CA GLU A 82 0.68 -15.02 -5.07
C GLU A 82 0.99 -14.67 -6.53
N LEU A 83 1.28 -13.39 -6.79
CA LEU A 83 1.86 -12.97 -8.06
C LEU A 83 3.38 -13.16 -8.01
N ALA A 84 3.99 -13.25 -9.20
CA ALA A 84 5.43 -13.15 -9.31
C ALA A 84 5.93 -11.86 -8.62
N PRO A 85 7.01 -11.93 -7.82
CA PRO A 85 7.61 -10.74 -7.21
C PRO A 85 7.97 -9.71 -8.28
N PHE A 86 7.68 -8.45 -8.00
CA PHE A 86 8.09 -7.34 -8.86
C PHE A 86 9.10 -6.47 -8.13
N SER A 87 9.99 -5.84 -8.90
CA SER A 87 11.04 -4.96 -8.37
C SER A 87 10.98 -3.56 -8.98
N VAL A 88 11.33 -2.56 -8.17
CA VAL A 88 11.50 -1.17 -8.59
C VAL A 88 12.85 -0.68 -8.09
N SER A 89 13.64 -0.06 -8.97
CA SER A 89 14.88 0.62 -8.59
C SER A 89 14.58 2.02 -8.06
N SER A 90 15.32 2.46 -7.06
CA SER A 90 15.27 3.84 -6.58
C SER A 90 15.86 4.80 -7.61
N CYS A 91 15.59 6.09 -7.43
CA CYS A 91 16.46 7.10 -8.01
C CYS A 91 17.88 6.94 -7.42
N PRO A 92 18.94 7.31 -8.18
CA PRO A 92 20.28 7.41 -7.63
C PRO A 92 20.29 8.35 -6.42
N ALA A 93 21.05 7.97 -5.40
CA ALA A 93 21.16 8.74 -4.17
C ALA A 93 21.77 10.12 -4.42
N ASP A 94 21.32 11.13 -3.68
CA ASP A 94 21.86 12.49 -3.76
C ASP A 94 23.22 12.62 -3.04
N ASP A 95 23.75 13.84 -2.96
CA ASP A 95 25.01 14.15 -2.27
C ASP A 95 25.02 13.84 -0.77
N LYS A 96 23.84 13.71 -0.14
CA LYS A 96 23.66 13.27 1.25
C LYS A 96 23.44 11.77 1.36
N GLY A 97 23.51 11.04 0.24
CA GLY A 97 23.27 9.61 0.17
C GLY A 97 21.79 9.24 0.25
N TYR A 98 20.88 10.21 0.13
CA TYR A 98 19.45 9.98 0.22
C TYR A 98 18.88 9.43 -1.08
N PHE A 99 18.14 8.33 -0.98
CA PHE A 99 17.40 7.75 -2.10
C PHE A 99 15.90 7.76 -1.85
N LEU A 100 15.14 7.80 -2.94
CA LEU A 100 13.69 7.65 -2.96
C LEU A 100 13.31 6.67 -4.07
N ALA A 101 12.53 5.65 -3.71
CA ALA A 101 11.88 4.74 -4.64
C ALA A 101 10.37 4.94 -4.58
N LYS A 102 9.73 5.12 -5.74
CA LYS A 102 8.28 5.26 -5.84
C LYS A 102 7.73 4.02 -6.54
N LEU A 103 6.84 3.30 -5.87
CA LEU A 103 6.10 2.21 -6.50
C LEU A 103 5.00 2.86 -7.36
N SER A 104 5.27 2.96 -8.66
CA SER A 104 4.40 3.64 -9.62
C SER A 104 3.03 2.97 -9.74
N PRO A 105 1.98 3.69 -10.20
CA PRO A 105 0.67 3.11 -10.48
C PRO A 105 0.70 1.97 -11.52
N GLN A 106 1.73 1.90 -12.38
CA GLN A 106 1.92 0.80 -13.31
C GLN A 106 2.45 -0.44 -12.59
N SER A 107 3.50 -0.29 -11.77
CA SER A 107 4.04 -1.37 -10.92
C SER A 107 3.06 -1.87 -9.85
N THR A 108 1.97 -1.14 -9.62
CA THR A 108 0.92 -1.46 -8.65
C THR A 108 -0.47 -1.56 -9.30
N LYS A 109 -0.54 -1.66 -10.64
CA LYS A 109 -1.81 -1.67 -11.38
C LYS A 109 -2.74 -2.80 -10.91
N PHE A 110 -2.18 -3.95 -10.54
CA PHE A 110 -2.91 -5.10 -9.99
C PHE A 110 -3.60 -4.80 -8.65
N LEU A 111 -3.14 -3.82 -7.87
CA LEU A 111 -3.80 -3.40 -6.62
C LEU A 111 -5.13 -2.67 -6.86
N LYS A 112 -5.37 -2.13 -8.07
CA LYS A 112 -6.62 -1.42 -8.41
C LYS A 112 -7.81 -2.36 -8.54
N ASN A 113 -7.56 -3.63 -8.85
CA ASN A 113 -8.58 -4.66 -9.04
C ASN A 113 -8.72 -5.43 -7.72
N ALA A 114 -9.22 -4.71 -6.71
CA ALA A 114 -9.56 -5.11 -5.35
C ALA A 114 -9.57 -6.63 -5.12
N GLN A 115 -8.42 -7.14 -4.67
CA GLN A 115 -8.26 -8.37 -3.89
C GLN A 115 -6.77 -8.69 -3.64
N TRP A 116 -5.84 -8.02 -4.33
CA TRP A 116 -4.39 -8.15 -4.11
C TRP A 116 -3.87 -7.14 -3.10
N GLU A 117 -3.07 -7.61 -2.15
CA GLU A 117 -2.36 -6.81 -1.16
C GLU A 117 -0.86 -7.01 -1.34
N LEU A 118 -0.07 -5.93 -1.19
CA LEU A 118 1.37 -6.06 -1.10
C LEU A 118 1.74 -6.74 0.20
N LYS A 119 2.55 -7.80 0.09
CA LYS A 119 3.16 -8.51 1.20
C LYS A 119 4.67 -8.55 0.98
N GLU A 120 5.39 -8.70 2.08
CA GLU A 120 6.83 -9.00 2.04
C GLU A 120 7.68 -8.03 1.21
N CYS A 121 7.29 -6.75 1.18
CA CYS A 121 8.10 -5.72 0.56
C CYS A 121 9.45 -5.61 1.30
N LYS A 122 10.55 -5.84 0.58
CA LYS A 122 11.92 -5.75 1.06
C LYS A 122 12.73 -4.78 0.21
N ALA A 123 13.61 -4.02 0.84
CA ALA A 123 14.57 -3.15 0.18
C ALA A 123 15.99 -3.70 0.28
N PHE A 124 16.76 -3.57 -0.80
CA PHE A 124 18.09 -4.15 -0.96
C PHE A 124 19.05 -3.11 -1.54
N LEU A 125 20.34 -3.21 -1.23
CA LEU A 125 21.40 -2.52 -1.96
C LEU A 125 21.47 -3.04 -3.40
N GLN A 126 21.34 -2.15 -4.38
CA GLN A 126 21.34 -2.53 -5.79
C GLN A 126 22.68 -2.23 -6.44
N SER A 127 23.13 -0.98 -6.48
CA SER A 127 24.41 -0.61 -7.07
C SER A 127 25.13 0.50 -6.31
N SER A 128 26.46 0.48 -6.42
CA SER A 128 27.34 1.57 -6.01
C SER A 128 28.05 2.13 -7.25
N PRO A 129 28.22 3.46 -7.37
CA PRO A 129 28.96 4.07 -8.47
C PRO A 129 30.48 4.07 -8.24
N LEU A 130 30.94 3.80 -7.02
CA LEU A 130 32.35 3.84 -6.66
C LEU A 130 32.98 2.44 -6.74
N LYS A 131 34.09 2.31 -7.48
CA LYS A 131 34.81 1.04 -7.64
C LYS A 131 35.43 0.54 -6.34
N ASP A 132 35.90 1.48 -5.52
CA ASP A 132 36.52 1.31 -4.22
C ASP A 132 35.49 1.29 -3.08
N CYS A 133 34.18 1.33 -3.36
CA CYS A 133 33.14 1.14 -2.36
C CYS A 133 31.94 0.39 -2.92
N LYS A 134 32.17 -0.85 -3.35
CA LYS A 134 31.20 -1.68 -4.08
C LYS A 134 30.76 -2.95 -3.35
N VAL A 135 31.40 -3.29 -2.23
CA VAL A 135 31.06 -4.49 -1.46
C VAL A 135 29.83 -4.19 -0.60
N ARG A 136 28.72 -4.89 -0.84
CA ARG A 136 27.48 -4.70 -0.07
C ARG A 136 27.66 -5.26 1.35
N LEU A 137 27.26 -4.51 2.37
CA LEU A 137 27.18 -4.99 3.75
C LEU A 137 25.73 -5.30 4.12
N ASP A 138 25.52 -6.41 4.83
CA ASP A 138 24.19 -6.80 5.32
C ASP A 138 23.81 -6.12 6.65
N ILE A 139 24.18 -4.85 6.79
CA ILE A 139 23.76 -4.02 7.92
C ILE A 139 22.36 -3.50 7.62
N ASN A 140 21.46 -3.59 8.61
CA ASN A 140 20.05 -3.22 8.47
C ASN A 140 19.31 -3.96 7.35
N GLY A 141 19.79 -5.14 6.93
CA GLY A 141 19.19 -5.92 5.85
C GLY A 141 19.57 -5.44 4.44
N GLY A 142 20.68 -4.72 4.28
CA GLY A 142 21.14 -4.26 2.97
C GLY A 142 21.33 -5.36 1.91
N VAL A 143 21.60 -6.61 2.32
CA VAL A 143 21.76 -7.76 1.40
C VAL A 143 20.60 -8.74 1.51
N LYS A 144 20.21 -9.13 2.73
CA LYS A 144 19.09 -10.07 2.95
C LYS A 144 17.71 -9.46 2.73
N GLY A 145 17.63 -8.15 2.67
CA GLY A 145 16.41 -7.38 2.44
C GLY A 145 15.86 -6.80 3.73
N ALA A 146 15.79 -5.47 3.79
CA ALA A 146 15.14 -4.75 4.88
C ALA A 146 13.62 -4.76 4.66
N HIS A 147 12.88 -5.35 5.59
CA HIS A 147 11.43 -5.35 5.54
C HIS A 147 10.89 -3.91 5.63
N ILE A 148 10.05 -3.54 4.68
CA ILE A 148 9.39 -2.22 4.62
C ILE A 148 8.19 -2.18 5.59
N ILE A 149 7.69 -3.36 6.02
CA ILE A 149 6.42 -3.49 6.76
C ILE A 149 6.55 -4.51 7.91
N SER A 150 6.90 -4.02 9.10
CA SER A 150 6.37 -4.53 10.37
C SER A 150 6.30 -3.38 11.38
N SER A 151 5.12 -2.75 11.49
CA SER A 151 4.65 -1.79 12.50
C SER A 151 5.44 -0.48 12.78
N LEU A 152 4.78 0.66 12.47
CA LEU A 152 4.80 1.96 13.20
C LEU A 152 5.74 3.13 12.83
N SER A 153 6.18 3.32 11.59
CA SER A 153 6.77 4.64 11.20
C SER A 153 6.63 5.00 9.71
N HIS A 154 5.43 4.85 9.15
CA HIS A 154 5.15 5.45 7.84
C HIS A 154 4.55 6.84 8.02
N ARG A 155 5.10 7.82 7.30
CA ARG A 155 4.50 9.16 7.26
C ARG A 155 3.45 9.17 6.16
N LEU A 156 2.20 9.41 6.55
CA LEU A 156 1.12 9.65 5.61
C LEU A 156 1.32 11.03 4.99
N LEU A 157 1.77 11.09 3.74
CA LEU A 157 1.79 12.33 2.97
C LEU A 157 0.44 12.50 2.25
N LYS A 158 0.15 13.74 1.82
CA LYS A 158 -1.02 14.01 0.97
C LYS A 158 -0.98 13.17 -0.32
N SER A 159 0.22 12.98 -0.88
CA SER A 159 0.46 12.32 -2.16
C SER A 159 0.89 10.84 -2.10
N ALA A 160 1.39 10.34 -0.96
CA ALA A 160 1.91 8.96 -0.85
C ALA A 160 2.00 8.47 0.61
N ASN A 161 2.10 7.15 0.80
CA ASN A 161 2.55 6.56 2.06
C ASN A 161 4.08 6.41 2.01
N LEU A 162 4.80 7.17 2.85
CA LEU A 162 6.25 7.19 2.86
C LEU A 162 6.81 6.30 3.98
N TYR A 163 7.61 5.31 3.61
CA TYR A 163 8.29 4.40 4.52
C TYR A 163 9.78 4.77 4.58
N SER A 164 10.32 4.91 5.79
CA SER A 164 11.73 5.23 5.99
C SER A 164 12.48 4.01 6.49
N LEU A 165 13.62 3.73 5.86
CA LEU A 165 14.49 2.62 6.24
C LEU A 165 15.65 3.14 7.07
N LYS A 166 16.23 2.25 7.89
CA LYS A 166 17.56 2.48 8.46
C LYS A 166 18.60 2.51 7.32
N PRO A 167 19.74 3.21 7.50
CA PRO A 167 20.73 3.35 6.43
C PRO A 167 21.31 2.02 5.96
N PHE A 168 21.70 1.97 4.69
CA PHE A 168 22.45 0.87 4.08
C PHE A 168 23.90 1.24 3.85
N PHE A 169 24.76 0.22 3.72
CA PHE A 169 26.20 0.40 3.71
C PHE A 169 26.89 -0.43 2.63
N TYR A 170 27.74 0.23 1.86
CA TYR A 170 28.80 -0.40 1.10
C TYR A 170 30.13 -0.28 1.85
N THR A 171 31.13 -1.08 1.48
CA THR A 171 32.54 -0.90 1.88
C THR A 171 33.47 -1.13 0.69
N GLY A 172 34.68 -0.60 0.80
CA GLY A 172 35.82 -0.93 -0.06
C GLY A 172 36.62 -2.13 0.41
N ASP A 173 36.52 -2.46 1.69
CA ASP A 173 37.24 -3.57 2.29
C ASP A 173 36.77 -4.89 1.68
N LYS A 174 37.70 -5.79 1.40
CA LYS A 174 37.34 -7.17 1.03
C LYS A 174 36.53 -7.77 2.20
N PRO A 175 35.46 -8.54 1.94
CA PRO A 175 34.77 -9.25 3.01
C PRO A 175 35.79 -10.05 3.82
N GLN A 176 35.90 -9.81 5.12
CA GLN A 176 36.67 -10.69 5.98
C GLN A 176 35.95 -12.04 5.96
N THR A 177 36.55 -13.02 5.29
CA THR A 177 36.20 -14.43 5.49
C THR A 177 36.49 -14.70 6.96
N VAL A 178 35.46 -14.95 7.75
CA VAL A 178 35.62 -15.45 9.11
C VAL A 178 36.32 -16.79 8.98
N SER A 179 37.64 -16.81 9.23
CA SER A 179 38.36 -18.06 9.42
C SER A 179 37.90 -18.61 10.77
N ASP A 180 37.17 -19.72 10.74
CA ASP A 180 36.86 -20.52 11.92
C ASP A 180 38.17 -21.03 12.55
N ASN A 181 38.77 -20.21 13.41
CA ASN A 181 39.81 -20.64 14.33
C ASN A 181 39.22 -20.62 15.74
N LYS A 182 38.34 -21.60 15.98
CA LYS A 182 38.03 -22.04 17.34
C LYS A 182 38.76 -23.36 17.57
N LYS A 183 40.01 -23.29 17.99
CA LYS A 183 40.70 -24.42 18.64
C LYS A 183 40.47 -24.25 20.14
N TYR A 184 39.67 -25.16 20.70
CA TYR A 184 39.76 -25.52 22.13
C TYR A 184 41.05 -26.30 22.35
#